data_AF-A0A9Q1IGF5-F1
#
_entry.id   AF-A0A9Q1IGF5-F1
#
_cell.length_a   1.000
_cell.length_b   1.000
_cell.length_c   1.000
_cell.angle_alpha   90.00
_cell.angle_beta   90.00
_cell.angle_gamma   90.00
#
_symmetry.space_group_name_H-M   'P 1'
#
loop_
_entity.id
_entity.type
_entity.pdbx_description
1 polymer ?
#
loop_
_entity_poly.entity_id
_entity_poly.type
_entity_poly.pdbx_seq_one_letter_code
_entity_poly.pdbx_strand_id
1 'polypeptide(L)'
;METECAKVGLRLNAKKTDVITNNILPDHPPLMTTGGTALKEVIDFKYLGSWVNSSEQDLKPSLQKSLDGCYIRMLRVVLKSNQNEHVTNKRLYGEALRVSKKVAVRRMRLAGHCQRHLELPASKLVLWEPTHGHRSRGRPTLTYVDVLRKDVGAETTEELAGCMEDRENWKHRWRTRLTMT
;
A
#
# COMPACT_ATOMS: atom_id res chain seq x y z
N MET A 1 28.24 8.58 -19.47
CA MET A 1 28.12 7.74 -18.26
C MET A 1 28.96 6.48 -18.39
N GLU A 2 28.71 5.62 -19.39
CA GLU A 2 29.46 4.37 -19.56
C GLU A 2 30.97 4.57 -19.74
N THR A 3 31.37 5.62 -20.47
CA THR A 3 32.78 6.01 -20.65
C THR A 3 33.48 6.36 -19.33
N GLU A 4 32.79 7.05 -18.42
CA GLU A 4 33.32 7.41 -17.10
C GLU A 4 33.37 6.20 -16.15
N CYS A 5 32.32 5.36 -16.17
CA CYS A 5 32.31 4.10 -15.42
C CYS A 5 33.42 3.15 -15.87
N ALA A 6 33.71 3.11 -17.18
CA ALA A 6 34.77 2.27 -17.73
C ALA A 6 36.17 2.68 -17.25
N LYS A 7 36.42 3.98 -17.02
CA LYS A 7 37.71 4.47 -16.48
C LYS A 7 38.01 3.88 -15.09
N VAL A 8 36.98 3.56 -14.31
CA VAL A 8 37.09 2.93 -12.99
C VAL A 8 36.86 1.41 -13.03
N GLY A 9 36.86 0.81 -14.24
CA GLY A 9 36.70 -0.64 -14.42
C GLY A 9 35.27 -1.17 -14.25
N LEU A 10 34.27 -0.28 -14.14
CA LEU A 10 32.85 -0.66 -14.02
C LEU A 10 32.19 -0.78 -15.39
N ARG A 11 31.22 -1.70 -15.51
CA ARG A 11 30.45 -1.93 -16.74
C ARG A 11 28.95 -1.83 -16.47
N LEU A 12 28.22 -1.23 -17.40
CA LEU A 12 26.76 -1.12 -17.34
C LEU A 12 26.10 -2.36 -17.94
N ASN A 13 25.04 -2.88 -17.29
CA ASN A 13 24.27 -4.00 -17.80
C ASN A 13 22.94 -3.50 -18.36
N ALA A 14 22.90 -3.29 -19.68
CA ALA A 14 21.74 -2.71 -20.36
C ALA A 14 20.41 -3.44 -20.07
N LYS A 15 20.43 -4.77 -19.88
CA LYS A 15 19.22 -5.57 -19.61
C LYS A 15 18.66 -5.38 -18.20
N LYS A 16 19.49 -4.96 -17.24
CA LYS A 16 19.09 -4.72 -15.83
C LYS A 16 18.91 -3.25 -15.51
N THR A 17 19.24 -2.36 -16.45
CA THR A 17 19.20 -0.91 -16.25
C THR A 17 17.89 -0.36 -16.79
N ASP A 18 17.05 0.09 -15.87
CA ASP A 18 15.86 0.88 -16.16
C ASP A 18 16.18 2.37 -15.94
N VAL A 19 15.59 3.26 -16.74
CA VAL A 19 15.83 4.72 -16.65
C VAL A 19 14.54 5.46 -16.34
N ILE A 20 14.62 6.46 -15.46
CA ILE A 20 13.56 7.46 -15.24
C ILE A 20 14.04 8.79 -15.80
N THR A 21 13.17 9.49 -16.53
CA THR A 21 13.38 10.87 -16.97
C THR A 21 12.58 11.83 -16.10
N ASN A 22 13.27 12.81 -15.50
CA ASN A 22 12.64 13.87 -14.70
C ASN A 22 12.81 15.20 -15.44
N ASN A 23 11.72 15.95 -15.62
CA ASN A 23 11.71 17.26 -16.28
C ASN A 23 12.22 17.26 -17.74
N ILE A 24 12.04 16.15 -18.46
CA ILE A 24 12.37 16.06 -19.89
C ILE A 24 11.06 16.06 -20.70
N LEU A 25 11.08 16.66 -21.89
CA LEU A 25 9.95 16.67 -22.81
C LEU A 25 9.53 15.23 -23.18
N PRO A 26 8.23 14.94 -23.31
CA PRO A 26 7.72 13.59 -23.53
C PRO A 26 8.13 12.95 -24.87
N ASP A 27 8.76 13.70 -25.77
CA ASP A 27 9.13 13.28 -27.13
C ASP A 27 10.66 13.26 -27.32
N HIS A 28 11.39 12.84 -26.27
CA HIS A 28 12.84 12.76 -26.31
C HIS A 28 13.32 11.45 -26.94
N PRO A 29 14.46 11.45 -27.65
CA PRO A 29 15.01 10.23 -28.24
C PRO A 29 15.40 9.22 -27.14
N PRO A 30 15.22 7.90 -27.38
CA PRO A 30 15.54 6.88 -26.39
C PRO A 30 17.01 6.90 -25.99
N LEU A 31 17.29 6.69 -24.71
CA LEU A 31 18.65 6.63 -24.20
C LEU A 31 19.32 5.31 -24.63
N MET A 32 20.42 5.44 -25.37
CA MET A 32 21.17 4.31 -25.93
C MET A 32 22.46 4.07 -25.14
N THR A 33 22.84 2.81 -25.00
CA THR A 33 24.19 2.42 -24.56
C THR A 33 25.20 2.62 -25.68
N THR A 34 26.50 2.64 -25.35
CA THR A 34 27.60 2.71 -26.33
C THR A 34 27.59 1.51 -27.29
N GLY A 35 26.97 0.40 -26.88
CA GLY A 35 26.72 -0.79 -27.69
C GLY A 35 25.41 -0.78 -28.49
N GLY A 36 24.71 0.36 -28.58
CA GLY A 36 23.50 0.53 -29.39
C GLY A 36 22.24 -0.11 -28.82
N THR A 37 22.24 -0.52 -27.53
CA THR A 37 21.04 -1.08 -26.89
C THR A 37 20.22 0.05 -26.27
N ALA A 38 18.93 0.12 -26.62
CA ALA A 38 17.99 1.05 -25.99
C ALA A 38 17.73 0.63 -24.53
N LEU A 39 17.90 1.58 -23.60
CA LEU A 39 17.55 1.37 -22.20
C LEU A 39 16.04 1.46 -22.03
N LYS A 40 15.50 0.63 -21.13
CA LYS A 40 14.08 0.61 -20.85
C LYS A 40 13.71 1.82 -19.99
N GLU A 41 12.87 2.68 -20.52
CA GLU A 41 12.31 3.78 -19.75
C GLU A 41 11.15 3.30 -18.88
N VAL A 42 11.17 3.70 -17.61
CA VAL A 42 10.17 3.33 -16.61
C VAL A 42 9.74 4.59 -15.88
N ILE A 43 8.45 4.65 -15.54
CA ILE A 43 7.86 5.82 -14.87
C ILE A 43 8.26 5.89 -13.39
N ASP A 44 8.49 4.74 -12.76
CA ASP A 44 8.87 4.61 -11.35
C ASP A 44 9.62 3.29 -11.13
N PHE A 45 10.63 3.26 -10.26
CA PHE A 45 11.31 2.03 -9.87
C PHE A 45 11.59 2.02 -8.37
N LYS A 46 11.81 0.80 -7.86
CA LYS A 46 12.13 0.58 -6.45
C LYS A 46 13.64 0.67 -6.22
N TYR A 47 14.06 1.64 -5.41
CA TYR A 47 15.44 1.83 -4.97
C TYR A 47 15.57 1.60 -3.46
N LEU A 48 16.44 0.68 -3.06
CA LEU A 48 16.75 0.37 -1.65
C LEU A 48 15.51 0.12 -0.75
N GLY A 49 14.40 -0.36 -1.33
CA GLY A 49 13.18 -0.63 -0.58
C GLY A 49 12.03 0.33 -0.84
N SER A 50 12.29 1.51 -1.40
CA SER A 50 11.34 2.61 -1.58
C SER A 50 11.15 2.97 -3.05
N TRP A 51 10.02 3.55 -3.43
CA TRP A 51 9.77 4.05 -4.78
C TRP A 51 10.39 5.45 -4.96
N VAL A 52 11.02 5.68 -6.10
CA VAL A 52 11.83 6.90 -6.34
C VAL A 52 10.98 8.08 -6.80
N ASN A 53 9.93 7.84 -7.60
CA ASN A 53 9.13 8.93 -8.18
C ASN A 53 7.83 9.22 -7.39
N SER A 54 7.27 8.22 -6.71
CA SER A 54 6.05 8.41 -5.89
C SER A 54 6.15 7.76 -4.52
N SER A 55 6.27 8.58 -3.48
CA SER A 55 6.16 8.14 -2.08
C SER A 55 4.75 7.64 -1.72
N GLU A 56 3.74 7.88 -2.56
CA GLU A 56 2.35 7.44 -2.29
C GLU A 56 2.21 5.91 -2.33
N GLN A 57 3.02 5.24 -3.16
CA GLN A 57 3.08 3.78 -3.22
C GLN A 57 3.74 3.19 -1.98
N ASP A 58 4.65 3.93 -1.34
CA ASP A 58 5.26 3.54 -0.08
C ASP A 58 4.30 3.76 1.09
N LEU A 59 3.61 4.89 1.16
CA LEU A 59 2.86 5.30 2.36
C LEU A 59 1.74 4.36 2.82
N LYS A 60 1.20 3.45 1.99
CA LYS A 60 0.11 2.55 2.40
C LYS A 60 0.61 1.14 2.76
N PRO A 61 1.31 0.40 1.88
CA PRO A 61 1.87 -0.91 2.20
C PRO A 61 3.08 -0.84 3.12
N SER A 62 3.96 0.16 2.96
CA SER A 62 5.12 0.32 3.85
C SER A 62 4.68 0.76 5.23
N LEU A 63 3.66 1.61 5.35
CA LEU A 63 3.10 1.99 6.64
C LEU A 63 2.44 0.80 7.34
N GLN A 64 1.68 -0.03 6.61
CA GLN A 64 1.13 -1.27 7.17
C GLN A 64 2.25 -2.19 7.68
N LYS A 65 3.30 -2.39 6.87
CA LYS A 65 4.48 -3.19 7.25
C LYS A 65 5.26 -2.59 8.41
N SER A 66 5.39 -1.27 8.45
CA SER A 66 6.08 -0.53 9.50
C SER A 66 5.31 -0.59 10.82
N LEU A 67 3.97 -0.46 10.78
CA LEU A 67 3.09 -0.64 11.93
C LEU A 67 3.19 -2.06 12.49
N ASP A 68 3.03 -3.07 11.62
CA ASP A 68 3.14 -4.47 12.05
C ASP A 68 4.57 -4.81 12.52
N GLY A 69 5.61 -4.23 11.90
CA GLY A 69 7.01 -4.37 12.32
C GLY A 69 7.31 -3.72 13.67
N CYS A 70 6.76 -2.52 13.90
CA CYS A 70 6.83 -1.85 15.20
C CYS A 70 6.17 -2.70 16.29
N TYR A 71 4.99 -3.25 16.00
CA TYR A 71 4.28 -4.13 16.92
C TYR A 71 5.05 -5.42 17.22
N ILE A 72 5.70 -6.05 16.23
CA ILE A 72 6.58 -7.20 16.46
C ILE A 72 7.74 -6.83 17.39
N ARG A 73 8.37 -5.67 17.20
CA ARG A 73 9.45 -5.22 18.09
C ARG A 73 8.97 -5.06 19.53
N MET A 74 7.79 -4.46 19.72
CA MET A 74 7.18 -4.34 21.06
C MET A 74 6.84 -5.70 21.68
N LEU A 75 6.29 -6.64 20.90
CA LEU A 75 5.98 -7.99 21.37
C LEU A 75 7.24 -8.73 21.82
N ARG A 76 8.36 -8.59 21.08
CA ARG A 76 9.64 -9.20 21.47
C ARG A 76 10.15 -8.68 22.81
N VAL A 77 9.98 -7.37 23.09
CA VAL A 77 10.34 -6.76 24.37
C VAL A 77 9.48 -7.34 25.51
N VAL A 78 8.16 -7.39 25.33
CA VAL A 78 7.23 -7.89 26.36
C VAL A 78 7.45 -9.39 26.64
N LEU A 79 7.67 -10.18 25.59
CA LEU A 79 7.91 -11.62 25.69
C LEU A 79 9.36 -11.97 26.06
N LYS A 80 10.22 -10.96 26.27
CA LYS A 80 11.66 -11.11 26.56
C LYS A 80 12.38 -12.05 25.57
N SER A 81 11.98 -12.03 24.30
CA SER A 81 12.56 -12.89 23.27
C SER A 81 13.74 -12.21 22.60
N ASN A 82 14.88 -12.87 22.57
CA ASN A 82 16.06 -12.33 21.90
C ASN A 82 16.00 -12.57 20.39
N GLN A 83 16.65 -11.70 19.61
CA GLN A 83 16.71 -11.86 18.15
C GLN A 83 17.48 -13.13 17.74
N ASN A 84 18.42 -13.57 18.57
CA ASN A 84 19.24 -14.77 18.39
C ASN A 84 18.44 -16.07 18.50
N GLU A 85 17.25 -16.05 19.08
CA GLU A 85 16.37 -17.21 19.16
C GLU A 85 15.66 -17.51 17.82
N HIS A 86 15.82 -16.63 16.81
CA HIS A 86 15.19 -16.74 15.49
C HIS A 86 13.69 -17.06 15.56
N VAL A 87 12.99 -16.54 16.57
CA VAL A 87 11.57 -16.81 16.81
C VAL A 87 10.73 -16.35 15.62
N THR A 88 9.98 -17.29 15.02
CA THR A 88 9.07 -17.06 13.90
C THR A 88 7.98 -16.07 14.25
N ASN A 89 7.60 -15.20 13.30
CA ASN A 89 6.53 -14.22 13.49
C ASN A 89 5.21 -14.87 13.95
N LYS A 90 4.85 -16.05 13.45
CA LYS A 90 3.65 -16.79 13.89
C LYS A 90 3.64 -17.04 15.40
N ARG A 91 4.79 -17.40 15.98
CA ARG A 91 4.95 -17.65 17.41
C ARG A 91 4.93 -16.36 18.24
N LEU A 92 5.48 -15.26 17.73
CA LEU A 92 5.43 -13.95 18.41
C LEU A 92 4.04 -13.37 18.49
N TYR A 93 3.27 -13.50 17.40
CA TYR A 93 1.88 -13.10 17.40
C TYR A 93 1.05 -14.02 18.28
N GLY A 94 1.27 -15.34 18.23
CA GLY A 94 0.46 -16.30 18.97
C GLY A 94 -1.02 -16.15 18.58
N GLU A 95 -1.87 -15.86 19.56
CA GLU A 95 -3.29 -15.54 19.37
C GLU A 95 -3.54 -14.06 19.05
N ALA A 96 -2.53 -13.20 19.24
CA ALA A 96 -2.67 -11.77 19.03
C ALA A 96 -2.73 -11.40 17.55
N LEU A 97 -3.73 -10.61 17.19
CA LEU A 97 -3.89 -10.11 15.83
C LEU A 97 -2.87 -9.04 15.48
N ARG A 98 -2.48 -9.00 14.20
CA ARG A 98 -1.71 -7.90 13.60
C ARG A 98 -2.43 -6.57 13.82
N VAL A 99 -1.66 -5.52 14.10
CA VAL A 99 -2.20 -4.17 14.33
C VAL A 99 -2.93 -3.68 13.08
N SER A 100 -2.42 -3.98 11.90
CA SER A 100 -3.09 -3.67 10.64
C SER A 100 -4.51 -4.25 10.54
N LYS A 101 -4.73 -5.50 10.99
CA LYS A 101 -6.07 -6.12 11.06
C LYS A 101 -6.96 -5.39 12.06
N LYS A 102 -6.43 -5.02 13.24
CA LYS A 102 -7.18 -4.25 14.25
C LYS A 102 -7.61 -2.87 13.70
N VAL A 103 -6.73 -2.18 12.98
CA VAL A 103 -7.04 -0.89 12.33
C VAL A 103 -8.13 -1.05 11.28
N ALA A 104 -8.03 -2.08 10.42
CA ALA A 104 -9.07 -2.36 9.42
C ALA A 104 -10.44 -2.60 10.07
N VAL A 105 -10.50 -3.40 11.14
CA VAL A 105 -11.76 -3.66 11.85
C VAL A 105 -12.32 -2.41 12.51
N ARG A 106 -11.48 -1.56 13.13
CA ARG A 106 -11.92 -0.28 13.69
C ARG A 106 -12.49 0.65 12.62
N ARG A 107 -11.83 0.73 11.47
CA ARG A 107 -12.31 1.48 10.31
C ARG A 107 -13.65 0.96 9.79
N MET A 108 -13.81 -0.36 9.64
CA MET A 108 -15.09 -0.97 9.26
C MET A 108 -16.19 -0.65 10.28
N ARG A 109 -15.91 -0.76 11.58
CA ARG A 109 -16.88 -0.40 12.62
C ARG A 109 -17.33 1.06 12.54
N LEU A 110 -16.38 1.98 12.37
CA LEU A 110 -16.67 3.40 12.21
C LEU A 110 -17.50 3.66 10.94
N ALA A 111 -17.10 3.11 9.80
CA ALA A 111 -17.80 3.30 8.54
C ALA A 111 -19.26 2.83 8.61
N GLY A 112 -19.51 1.62 9.12
CA GLY A 112 -20.88 1.12 9.28
C GLY A 112 -21.68 1.92 10.31
N HIS A 113 -21.05 2.45 11.37
CA HIS A 113 -21.72 3.34 12.31
C HIS A 113 -22.17 4.63 11.63
N CYS A 114 -21.26 5.32 10.93
CA CYS A 114 -21.58 6.55 10.22
C CYS A 114 -22.64 6.33 9.11
N GLN A 115 -22.60 5.20 8.40
CA GLN A 115 -23.58 4.90 7.36
C GLN A 115 -25.00 4.77 7.94
N ARG A 116 -25.15 4.04 9.06
CA ARG A 116 -26.46 3.81 9.70
C ARG A 116 -27.00 5.00 10.50
N HIS A 117 -26.17 6.04 10.72
CA HIS A 117 -26.55 7.24 11.46
C HIS A 117 -26.41 8.48 10.59
N LEU A 118 -27.45 8.76 9.80
CA LEU A 118 -27.49 9.89 8.86
C LEU A 118 -27.37 11.27 9.53
N GLU A 119 -27.71 11.37 10.81
CA GLU A 119 -27.54 12.57 11.64
C GLU A 119 -26.08 13.04 11.74
N LEU A 120 -25.13 12.13 11.54
CA LEU A 120 -23.71 12.45 11.63
C LEU A 120 -23.23 13.13 10.34
N PRO A 121 -22.52 14.27 10.41
CA PRO A 121 -21.89 14.87 9.22
C PRO A 121 -20.97 13.91 8.47
N ALA A 122 -20.32 13.00 9.21
CA ALA A 122 -19.45 11.96 8.66
C ALA A 122 -20.19 10.97 7.74
N SER A 123 -21.50 10.76 7.93
CA SER A 123 -22.32 9.88 7.09
C SER A 123 -22.22 10.25 5.62
N LYS A 124 -22.30 11.56 5.32
CA LYS A 124 -22.17 12.11 3.95
C LYS A 124 -20.80 11.89 3.33
N LEU A 125 -19.75 11.66 4.14
CA LEU A 125 -18.36 11.55 3.70
C LEU A 125 -17.88 10.10 3.57
N VAL A 126 -18.52 9.13 4.24
CA VAL A 126 -18.03 7.74 4.33
C VAL A 126 -17.98 7.06 2.97
N LEU A 127 -19.01 7.26 2.15
CA LEU A 127 -19.12 6.70 0.81
C LEU A 127 -18.93 7.75 -0.29
N TRP A 128 -18.40 8.92 0.07
CA TRP A 128 -18.20 10.00 -0.89
C TRP A 128 -17.10 9.67 -1.88
N GLU A 129 -17.40 9.83 -3.16
CA GLU A 129 -16.45 9.70 -4.26
C GLU A 129 -16.26 11.06 -4.96
N PRO A 130 -15.01 11.43 -5.30
CA PRO A 130 -14.74 12.68 -6.01
C PRO A 130 -15.34 12.65 -7.41
N THR A 131 -16.31 13.53 -7.66
CA THR A 131 -17.00 13.68 -8.95
C THR A 131 -16.25 14.58 -9.93
N HIS A 132 -15.39 15.46 -9.41
CA HIS A 132 -14.73 16.52 -10.17
C HIS A 132 -13.21 16.35 -10.15
N GLY A 133 -12.57 16.72 -11.26
CA GLY A 133 -11.12 16.68 -11.44
C GLY A 133 -10.67 15.56 -12.38
N HIS A 134 -9.61 15.81 -13.15
CA HIS A 134 -8.96 14.78 -13.95
C HIS A 134 -8.05 13.95 -13.05
N ARG A 135 -8.14 12.62 -13.16
CA ARG A 135 -7.12 11.75 -12.59
C ARG A 135 -5.82 11.99 -13.35
N SER A 136 -4.75 12.29 -12.62
CA SER A 136 -3.41 12.35 -13.19
C SER A 136 -3.06 11.01 -13.84
N ARG A 137 -2.23 11.05 -14.89
CA ARG A 137 -1.70 9.83 -15.51
C ARG A 137 -0.85 9.07 -14.48
N GLY A 138 -1.18 7.79 -14.24
CA GLY A 138 -0.51 6.94 -13.26
C GLY A 138 -1.48 6.06 -12.47
N ARG A 139 -0.98 5.34 -11.45
CA ARG A 139 -1.82 4.52 -10.56
C ARG A 139 -2.65 5.45 -9.65
N PRO A 140 -3.99 5.38 -9.67
CA PRO A 140 -4.82 6.26 -8.87
C PRO A 140 -4.54 6.15 -7.37
N THR A 141 -4.62 7.27 -6.66
CA THR A 141 -4.55 7.29 -5.19
C THR A 141 -5.69 6.48 -4.61
N LEU A 142 -5.38 5.50 -3.75
CA LEU A 142 -6.41 4.70 -3.08
C LEU A 142 -7.29 5.60 -2.19
N THR A 143 -8.57 5.75 -2.55
CA THR A 143 -9.52 6.55 -1.76
C THR A 143 -9.94 5.82 -0.49
N TYR A 144 -10.62 6.52 0.42
CA TYR A 144 -11.18 5.89 1.61
C TYR A 144 -12.19 4.79 1.25
N VAL A 145 -13.02 5.02 0.22
CA VAL A 145 -13.96 4.04 -0.33
C VAL A 145 -13.22 2.82 -0.88
N ASP A 146 -12.12 3.00 -1.62
CA ASP A 146 -11.33 1.88 -2.14
C ASP A 146 -10.69 1.04 -1.02
N VAL A 147 -10.25 1.68 0.07
CA VAL A 147 -9.76 0.98 1.26
C VAL A 147 -10.89 0.16 1.89
N LEU A 148 -12.09 0.72 2.02
CA LEU A 148 -13.25 0.03 2.59
C LEU A 148 -13.73 -1.13 1.71
N ARG A 149 -13.76 -0.94 0.39
CA ARG A 149 -14.04 -2.02 -0.58
C ARG A 149 -13.06 -3.17 -0.43
N LYS A 150 -11.75 -2.87 -0.42
CA LYS A 150 -10.71 -3.87 -0.14
C LYS A 150 -10.87 -4.52 1.25
N ASP A 151 -11.39 -3.77 2.22
CA ASP A 151 -11.60 -4.27 3.56
C ASP A 151 -12.81 -5.21 3.69
N VAL A 152 -13.82 -5.02 2.86
CA VAL A 152 -15.05 -5.81 2.89
C VAL A 152 -15.01 -6.95 1.88
N GLY A 153 -14.18 -6.81 0.85
CA GLY A 153 -14.22 -7.66 -0.34
C GLY A 153 -15.39 -7.31 -1.25
N ALA A 154 -15.82 -6.04 -1.27
CA ALA A 154 -16.90 -5.55 -2.14
C ALA A 154 -16.32 -4.96 -3.42
N GLU A 155 -17.02 -5.16 -4.55
CA GLU A 155 -16.58 -4.65 -5.85
C GLU A 155 -17.14 -3.25 -6.13
N THR A 156 -18.38 -2.97 -5.71
CA THR A 156 -19.08 -1.71 -5.98
C THR A 156 -19.37 -0.89 -4.72
N THR A 157 -19.66 0.42 -4.86
CA THR A 157 -20.08 1.26 -3.73
C THR A 157 -21.43 0.84 -3.18
N GLU A 158 -22.33 0.40 -4.05
CA GLU A 158 -23.70 0.00 -3.71
C GLU A 158 -23.69 -1.29 -2.88
N GLU A 159 -22.88 -2.27 -3.28
CA GLU A 159 -22.68 -3.48 -2.50
C GLU A 159 -22.09 -3.16 -1.12
N LEU A 160 -21.10 -2.26 -1.08
CA LEU A 160 -20.50 -1.80 0.16
C LEU A 160 -21.54 -1.12 1.08
N ALA A 161 -22.39 -0.25 0.53
CA ALA A 161 -23.45 0.43 1.26
C ALA A 161 -24.48 -0.56 1.81
N GLY A 162 -24.96 -1.50 0.98
CA GLY A 162 -25.90 -2.54 1.41
C GLY A 162 -25.32 -3.42 2.52
N CYS A 163 -24.04 -3.76 2.43
CA CYS A 163 -23.35 -4.49 3.49
C CYS A 163 -23.26 -3.70 4.81
N MET A 164 -23.11 -2.38 4.74
CA MET A 164 -23.05 -1.52 5.93
C MET A 164 -24.43 -1.32 6.58
N GLU A 165 -25.50 -1.34 5.79
CA GLU A 165 -26.86 -1.17 6.30
C GLU A 165 -27.27 -2.38 7.16
N ASP A 166 -27.01 -3.59 6.66
CA ASP A 166 -27.23 -4.82 7.43
C ASP A 166 -26.20 -4.96 8.56
N ARG A 167 -26.64 -4.67 9.79
CA ARG A 167 -25.81 -4.72 10.99
C ARG A 167 -25.20 -6.10 11.26
N GLU A 168 -25.94 -7.18 11.05
CA GLU A 168 -25.47 -8.53 11.38
C GLU A 168 -24.53 -9.06 10.29
N ASN A 169 -24.81 -8.79 9.02
CA ASN A 169 -23.88 -9.05 7.92
C ASN A 169 -22.59 -8.25 8.10
N TRP A 170 -22.69 -6.94 8.38
CA TRP A 170 -21.52 -6.10 8.64
C TRP A 170 -20.64 -6.65 9.77
N LYS A 171 -21.30 -7.06 10.86
CA LYS A 171 -20.67 -7.66 12.04
C LYS A 171 -20.03 -9.00 11.74
N HIS A 172 -20.68 -9.84 10.94
CA HIS A 172 -20.10 -11.07 10.45
C HIS A 172 -18.81 -10.79 9.66
N ARG A 173 -18.86 -9.89 8.67
CA ARG A 173 -17.73 -9.58 7.79
C ARG A 173 -16.49 -9.08 8.55
N TRP A 174 -16.63 -8.11 9.46
CA TRP A 174 -15.46 -7.65 10.21
C TRP A 174 -15.00 -8.65 11.28
N ARG A 175 -15.86 -9.56 11.76
CA ARG A 175 -15.45 -10.67 12.65
C ARG A 175 -14.66 -11.72 11.91
N THR A 176 -15.06 -12.11 10.69
CA THR A 176 -14.32 -13.06 9.86
C THR A 176 -12.88 -12.60 9.65
N ARG A 177 -12.64 -11.28 9.56
CA ARG A 177 -11.27 -10.73 9.46
C ARG A 177 -10.45 -10.80 10.74
N LEU A 178 -11.10 -10.90 11.90
CA LEU A 178 -10.43 -11.17 13.17
C LEU A 178 -10.08 -12.65 13.30
N THR A 179 -10.81 -13.57 12.66
CA THR A 179 -10.63 -15.02 12.82
C THR A 179 -9.76 -15.66 11.75
N MET A 180 -9.59 -15.04 10.57
CA MET A 180 -8.62 -15.51 9.58
C MET A 180 -7.20 -15.28 10.11
N THR A 181 -6.59 -16.27 10.77
CA THR A 181 -5.20 -16.26 11.24
C THR A 181 -4.23 -16.58 10.13
#